data_AF-A0A2Z3H5Z7-F1
#
_entry.id   AF-A0A2Z3H5Z7-F1
#
_cell.length_a   1.000
_cell.length_b   1.000
_cell.length_c   1.000
_cell.angle_alpha   90.00
_cell.angle_beta   90.00
_cell.angle_gamma   90.00
#
_symmetry.space_group_name_H-M   'P 1'
#
loop_
_entity.id
_entity.type
_entity.pdbx_description
1 polymer ?
#
loop_
_entity_poly.entity_id
_entity_poly.type
_entity_poly.pdbx_seq_one_letter_code
_entity_poly.pdbx_strand_id
1 'polypeptide(L)'
;MSRLVWLVIACGLVLAPGFANDTKTLPNQNRAADALTARLKQKVKIDGSKVGAKTLAEVLGEIARSHDISFVLLENEFKAQQVVNIKDKVSVVKSLGADGLTVAEFLGAWLPGLGATYQLRPEYIEVIPLRAVRADVAPAKKGDPVEQLLTTLASTEVDLENKNLNETPLFEMLGFLSKKYSLVFAVNESAFNAEGFPNIRDVKPTVITTALRGQSLHQHLSMILESFGATYLVKNGVIEIVPVRHAAVVAKSPLDTSAISDNGGRPRLKEPLVSMVVKEKALNDTVARLAETYDLTVVVSPQAGEARFLPVNARLLNAPADRAIELLAIQCDLRVVRKGSVYLITSKEQANELFSEKLERERQKIELERLRKESVAPPPPAPKK
;
A
#
# COMPACT_ATOMS: atom_id res chain seq x y z
N MET A 1 9.44 16.70 -57.64
CA MET A 1 10.32 15.59 -57.20
C MET A 1 9.50 14.68 -56.29
N SER A 2 9.01 13.55 -56.82
CA SER A 2 8.12 12.63 -56.09
C SER A 2 8.94 11.76 -55.12
N ARG A 3 8.72 11.90 -53.82
CA ARG A 3 9.31 11.01 -52.81
C ARG A 3 8.44 9.77 -52.70
N LEU A 4 8.97 8.62 -53.10
CA LEU A 4 8.36 7.31 -52.94
C LEU A 4 8.24 7.00 -51.44
N VAL A 5 7.04 7.07 -50.86
CA VAL A 5 6.77 6.66 -49.47
C VAL A 5 6.62 5.13 -49.48
N TRP A 6 7.63 4.43 -48.99
CA TRP A 6 7.61 2.98 -48.83
C TRP A 6 6.77 2.60 -47.60
N LEU A 7 5.62 1.97 -47.81
CA LEU A 7 5.01 1.11 -46.81
C LEU A 7 5.84 -0.19 -46.79
N VAL A 8 6.82 -0.27 -45.89
CA VAL A 8 7.64 -1.48 -45.76
C VAL A 8 6.81 -2.59 -45.09
N ILE A 9 6.21 -3.46 -45.90
CA ILE A 9 5.61 -4.72 -45.45
C ILE A 9 6.75 -5.72 -45.26
N ALA A 10 7.40 -5.69 -44.10
CA ALA A 10 8.39 -6.69 -43.73
C ALA A 10 7.70 -7.97 -43.25
N CYS A 11 7.32 -8.85 -44.19
CA CYS A 11 7.09 -10.27 -43.86
C CYS A 11 8.45 -10.97 -43.75
N GLY A 12 9.10 -10.89 -42.58
CA GLY A 12 10.45 -11.43 -42.38
C GLY A 12 10.57 -12.24 -41.11
N LEU A 13 10.64 -13.56 -41.26
CA LEU A 13 11.25 -14.46 -40.28
C LEU A 13 12.77 -14.23 -40.33
N VAL A 14 13.29 -13.40 -39.42
CA VAL A 14 14.74 -13.14 -39.32
C VAL A 14 15.29 -13.98 -38.17
N LEU A 15 16.06 -15.01 -38.49
CA LEU A 15 16.98 -15.66 -37.55
C LEU A 15 18.10 -14.66 -37.23
N ALA A 16 18.10 -14.12 -36.02
CA ALA A 16 19.11 -13.16 -35.58
C ALA A 16 20.42 -13.88 -35.20
N PRO A 17 21.60 -13.47 -35.73
CA PRO A 17 22.87 -13.82 -35.11
C PRO A 17 23.06 -12.95 -33.85
N GLY A 18 23.65 -13.54 -32.80
CA GLY A 18 23.86 -12.88 -31.52
C GLY A 18 24.68 -11.61 -31.65
N PHE A 19 24.09 -10.47 -31.24
CA PHE A 19 24.79 -9.20 -31.10
C PHE A 19 25.35 -9.06 -29.68
N ALA A 20 26.66 -8.86 -29.59
CA ALA A 20 27.33 -8.40 -28.39
C ALA A 20 26.94 -6.93 -28.14
N ASN A 21 26.50 -6.63 -26.91
CA ASN A 21 26.16 -5.29 -26.45
C ASN A 21 27.41 -4.42 -26.30
N ASP A 22 27.65 -3.52 -27.24
CA ASP A 22 28.62 -2.44 -27.10
C ASP A 22 27.87 -1.14 -26.74
N THR A 23 27.84 -0.82 -25.44
CA THR A 23 27.14 0.34 -24.87
C THR A 23 27.96 1.61 -25.06
N LYS A 24 27.98 2.18 -26.27
CA LYS A 24 28.28 3.59 -26.51
C LYS A 24 27.02 4.32 -26.94
N THR A 25 26.45 5.06 -26.01
CA THR A 25 25.26 5.91 -26.14
C THR A 25 25.37 6.90 -27.31
N LEU A 26 24.49 6.73 -28.30
CA LEU A 26 24.35 7.62 -29.46
C LEU A 26 23.45 8.82 -29.10
N PRO A 27 23.95 10.08 -29.12
CA PRO A 27 23.14 11.28 -28.89
C PRO A 27 22.06 11.54 -29.97
N ASN A 28 21.95 10.67 -30.99
CA ASN A 28 21.04 10.84 -32.11
C ASN A 28 19.65 10.21 -31.90
N GLN A 29 19.51 9.23 -31.00
CA GLN A 29 18.22 8.52 -30.80
C GLN A 29 17.16 9.41 -30.15
N ASN A 30 17.55 10.31 -29.23
CA ASN A 30 16.61 11.21 -28.57
C ASN A 30 16.00 12.24 -29.55
N ARG A 31 16.77 12.69 -30.56
CA ARG A 31 16.29 13.65 -31.56
C ARG A 31 15.18 13.08 -32.45
N ALA A 32 15.28 11.80 -32.80
CA ALA A 32 14.26 11.12 -33.60
C ALA A 32 12.95 10.99 -32.81
N ALA A 33 13.03 10.62 -31.52
CA ALA A 33 11.88 10.51 -30.63
C ALA A 33 11.16 11.86 -30.43
N ASP A 34 11.92 12.95 -30.26
CA ASP A 34 11.36 14.30 -30.14
C ASP A 34 10.65 14.76 -31.42
N ALA A 35 11.25 14.47 -32.59
CA ALA A 35 10.65 14.79 -33.88
C ALA A 35 9.34 14.02 -34.12
N LEU A 36 9.29 12.73 -33.77
CA LEU A 36 8.07 11.93 -33.85
C LEU A 36 6.98 12.46 -32.90
N THR A 37 7.37 12.82 -31.68
CA THR A 37 6.45 13.41 -30.69
C THR A 37 5.87 14.75 -31.18
N ALA A 38 6.67 15.56 -31.87
CA ALA A 38 6.18 16.80 -32.48
C ALA A 38 5.18 16.52 -33.63
N ARG A 39 5.41 15.50 -34.45
CA ARG A 39 4.48 15.07 -35.52
C ARG A 39 3.15 14.59 -34.95
N LEU A 40 3.17 13.88 -33.83
CA LEU A 40 1.98 13.39 -33.14
C LEU A 40 1.07 14.49 -32.59
N LYS A 41 1.62 15.68 -32.30
CA LYS A 41 0.88 16.86 -31.87
C LYS A 41 0.25 17.64 -33.02
N GLN A 42 0.51 17.27 -34.28
CA GLN A 42 -0.13 17.91 -35.43
C GLN A 42 -1.60 17.49 -35.52
N LYS A 43 -2.46 18.40 -36.02
CA LYS A 43 -3.88 18.13 -36.22
C LYS A 43 -4.09 17.13 -37.34
N VAL A 44 -4.91 16.10 -37.11
CA VAL A 44 -5.16 15.03 -38.09
C VAL A 44 -5.94 15.59 -39.30
N LYS A 45 -5.55 15.19 -40.51
CA LYS A 45 -6.21 15.59 -41.77
C LYS A 45 -7.02 14.45 -42.38
N ILE A 46 -7.96 13.88 -41.61
CA ILE A 46 -8.80 12.76 -42.03
C ILE A 46 -10.27 13.13 -41.89
N ASP A 47 -11.08 12.76 -42.89
CA ASP A 47 -12.53 12.88 -42.84
C ASP A 47 -13.10 11.88 -41.83
N GLY A 48 -13.35 12.37 -40.61
CA GLY A 48 -13.86 11.60 -39.49
C GLY A 48 -15.22 10.93 -39.72
N SER A 49 -16.00 11.40 -40.71
CA SER A 49 -17.32 10.83 -41.06
C SER A 49 -17.21 9.48 -41.78
N LYS A 50 -16.05 9.18 -42.39
CA LYS A 50 -15.83 7.96 -43.19
C LYS A 50 -14.87 6.97 -42.53
N VAL A 51 -14.35 7.31 -41.35
CA VAL A 51 -13.35 6.49 -40.64
C VAL A 51 -13.86 5.09 -40.31
N GLY A 52 -15.14 4.91 -40.03
CA GLY A 52 -15.73 3.60 -39.75
C GLY A 52 -16.02 2.74 -40.98
N ALA A 53 -15.76 3.23 -42.19
CA ALA A 53 -15.85 2.43 -43.42
C ALA A 53 -14.47 2.02 -43.95
N LYS A 54 -13.39 2.60 -43.40
CA LYS A 54 -12.01 2.33 -43.80
C LYS A 54 -11.38 1.23 -42.94
N THR A 55 -10.53 0.44 -43.57
CA THR A 55 -9.72 -0.59 -42.90
C THR A 55 -8.58 0.03 -42.10
N LEU A 56 -7.98 -0.75 -41.18
CA LEU A 56 -6.80 -0.31 -40.43
C LEU A 56 -5.67 0.18 -41.33
N ALA A 57 -5.38 -0.57 -42.40
CA ALA A 57 -4.31 -0.24 -43.33
C ALA A 57 -4.56 1.08 -44.08
N GLU A 58 -5.80 1.34 -44.50
CA GLU A 58 -6.15 2.58 -45.21
C GLU A 58 -5.98 3.82 -44.33
N VAL A 59 -6.50 3.79 -43.10
CA VAL A 59 -6.40 4.92 -42.18
C VAL A 59 -4.94 5.19 -41.79
N LEU A 60 -4.18 4.15 -41.42
CA LEU A 60 -2.76 4.33 -41.11
C LEU A 60 -1.96 4.84 -42.31
N GLY A 61 -2.29 4.38 -43.52
CA GLY A 61 -1.65 4.84 -44.76
C GLY A 61 -1.99 6.30 -45.11
N GLU A 62 -3.17 6.79 -44.75
CA GLU A 62 -3.52 8.21 -44.87
C GLU A 62 -2.76 9.08 -43.84
N ILE A 63 -2.69 8.65 -42.57
CA ILE A 63 -1.91 9.35 -41.53
C ILE A 63 -0.43 9.39 -41.90
N ALA A 64 0.13 8.25 -42.34
CA ALA A 64 1.53 8.14 -42.73
C ALA A 64 1.92 9.15 -43.82
N ARG A 65 1.09 9.28 -44.87
CA ARG A 65 1.32 10.20 -45.98
C ARG A 65 1.12 11.67 -45.60
N SER A 66 0.14 11.97 -44.75
CA SER A 66 -0.21 13.35 -44.37
C SER A 66 0.71 13.95 -43.31
N HIS A 67 1.29 13.11 -42.44
CA HIS A 67 2.09 13.54 -41.29
C HIS A 67 3.55 13.06 -41.32
N ASP A 68 3.98 12.36 -42.38
CA ASP A 68 5.31 11.76 -42.50
C ASP A 68 5.60 10.83 -41.31
N ILE A 69 4.68 9.91 -41.00
CA ILE A 69 4.81 8.98 -39.86
C ILE A 69 4.92 7.55 -40.39
N SER A 70 5.91 6.81 -39.89
CA SER A 70 6.05 5.39 -40.18
C SER A 70 5.29 4.57 -39.14
N PHE A 71 4.52 3.58 -39.60
CA PHE A 71 3.83 2.61 -38.74
C PHE A 71 4.38 1.22 -38.95
N VAL A 72 4.58 0.48 -37.86
CA VAL A 72 4.93 -0.95 -37.87
C VAL A 72 3.80 -1.69 -37.18
N LEU A 73 3.17 -2.61 -37.91
CA LEU A 73 2.08 -3.42 -37.38
C LEU A 73 2.61 -4.80 -36.97
N LEU A 74 2.52 -5.13 -35.67
CA LEU A 74 3.02 -6.40 -35.15
C LEU A 74 2.01 -7.54 -35.38
N GLU A 75 1.86 -7.97 -36.64
CA GLU A 75 0.87 -8.99 -37.03
C GLU A 75 0.98 -10.30 -36.24
N ASN A 76 2.18 -10.69 -35.84
CA ASN A 76 2.41 -11.92 -35.08
C ASN A 76 1.78 -11.86 -33.67
N GLU A 77 1.78 -10.69 -33.03
CA GLU A 77 1.15 -10.50 -31.71
C GLU A 77 -0.38 -10.52 -31.82
N PHE A 78 -0.94 -9.96 -32.89
CA PHE A 78 -2.37 -10.06 -33.17
C PHE A 78 -2.79 -11.50 -33.46
N LYS A 79 -2.01 -12.24 -34.25
CA LYS A 79 -2.23 -13.68 -34.51
C LYS A 79 -2.16 -14.50 -33.21
N ALA A 80 -1.23 -14.20 -32.31
CA ALA A 80 -1.13 -14.86 -31.00
C ALA A 80 -2.38 -14.66 -30.13
N GLN A 81 -3.11 -13.55 -30.33
CA GLN A 81 -4.39 -13.27 -29.66
C GLN A 81 -5.61 -13.71 -30.48
N GLN A 82 -5.40 -14.57 -31.48
CA GLN A 82 -6.45 -15.07 -32.39
C GLN A 82 -7.13 -13.97 -33.22
N VAL A 83 -6.49 -12.82 -33.40
CA VAL A 83 -6.96 -11.75 -34.29
C VAL A 83 -6.32 -11.94 -35.65
N VAL A 84 -7.06 -12.55 -36.58
CA VAL A 84 -6.62 -12.80 -37.96
C VAL A 84 -6.94 -11.57 -38.83
N ASN A 85 -6.07 -11.25 -39.80
CA ASN A 85 -6.24 -10.16 -40.78
C ASN A 85 -6.53 -8.78 -40.19
N ILE A 86 -5.79 -8.38 -39.14
CA ILE A 86 -5.97 -7.07 -38.47
C ILE A 86 -5.88 -5.87 -39.44
N LYS A 87 -5.13 -5.99 -40.55
CA LYS A 87 -5.00 -4.95 -41.60
C LYS A 87 -6.34 -4.57 -42.24
N ASP A 88 -7.17 -5.57 -42.49
CA ASP A 88 -8.45 -5.43 -43.19
C ASP A 88 -9.61 -5.19 -42.22
N LYS A 89 -9.32 -5.16 -40.91
CA LYS A 89 -10.32 -4.94 -39.88
C LYS A 89 -10.79 -3.49 -39.91
N VAL A 90 -12.10 -3.32 -39.86
CA VAL A 90 -12.76 -2.01 -39.76
C VAL A 90 -13.08 -1.72 -38.31
N SER A 91 -12.92 -0.46 -37.90
CA SER A 91 -13.17 -0.05 -36.51
C SER A 91 -14.65 -0.13 -36.18
N VAL A 92 -14.97 -0.52 -34.94
CA VAL A 92 -16.35 -0.46 -34.41
C VAL A 92 -16.84 1.00 -34.32
N VAL A 93 -15.92 1.97 -34.29
CA VAL A 93 -16.22 3.40 -34.29
C VAL A 93 -16.66 3.84 -35.70
N LYS A 94 -17.98 3.97 -35.90
CA LYS A 94 -18.58 4.34 -37.19
C LYS A 94 -18.17 5.74 -37.67
N SER A 95 -18.08 6.69 -36.75
CA SER A 95 -17.70 8.07 -37.00
C SER A 95 -16.92 8.61 -35.81
N LEU A 96 -15.89 9.41 -36.05
CA LEU A 96 -15.10 10.07 -35.01
C LEU A 96 -14.95 11.53 -35.39
N GLY A 97 -15.32 12.46 -34.51
CA GLY A 97 -15.12 13.89 -34.75
C GLY A 97 -13.63 14.22 -34.80
N ALA A 98 -13.04 14.18 -35.99
CA ALA A 98 -11.60 14.35 -36.19
C ALA A 98 -11.17 15.83 -36.19
N ASP A 99 -12.13 16.76 -36.28
CA ASP A 99 -11.87 18.19 -36.34
C ASP A 99 -11.20 18.68 -35.06
N GLY A 100 -9.94 19.11 -35.20
CA GLY A 100 -9.14 19.64 -34.10
C GLY A 100 -8.40 18.61 -33.27
N LEU A 101 -8.60 17.31 -33.48
CA LEU A 101 -7.83 16.26 -32.80
C LEU A 101 -6.41 16.22 -33.33
N THR A 102 -5.45 16.04 -32.43
CA THR A 102 -4.08 15.68 -32.78
C THR A 102 -4.00 14.23 -33.26
N VAL A 103 -2.93 13.86 -33.99
CA VAL A 103 -2.73 12.48 -34.44
C VAL A 103 -2.71 11.51 -33.23
N ALA A 104 -2.07 11.90 -32.12
CA ALA A 104 -2.06 11.09 -30.90
C ALA A 104 -3.46 10.86 -30.32
N GLU A 105 -4.27 11.92 -30.19
CA GLU A 105 -5.64 11.82 -29.67
C GLU A 105 -6.53 11.00 -30.61
N PHE A 106 -6.40 11.19 -31.92
CA PHE A 106 -7.11 10.40 -32.91
C PHE A 106 -6.77 8.92 -32.80
N LEU A 107 -5.48 8.55 -32.79
CA LEU A 107 -5.05 7.16 -32.64
C LEU A 107 -5.51 6.56 -31.31
N GLY A 108 -5.43 7.32 -30.23
CA GLY A 108 -5.88 6.91 -28.89
C GLY A 108 -7.39 6.67 -28.78
N ALA A 109 -8.19 7.45 -29.52
CA ALA A 109 -9.65 7.27 -29.56
C ALA A 109 -10.07 6.15 -30.53
N TRP A 110 -9.36 5.98 -31.65
CA TRP A 110 -9.79 5.12 -32.74
C TRP A 110 -9.29 3.67 -32.65
N LEU A 111 -8.01 3.45 -32.31
CA LEU A 111 -7.40 2.11 -32.25
C LEU A 111 -8.07 1.16 -31.24
N PRO A 112 -8.58 1.61 -30.07
CA PRO A 112 -9.32 0.72 -29.17
C PRO A 112 -10.56 0.09 -29.80
N GLY A 113 -11.21 0.77 -30.75
CA GLY A 113 -12.33 0.25 -31.53
C GLY A 113 -11.96 -0.96 -32.42
N LEU A 114 -10.67 -1.19 -32.63
CA LEU A 114 -10.12 -2.34 -33.35
C LEU A 114 -9.55 -3.41 -32.41
N GLY A 115 -9.52 -3.16 -31.09
CA GLY A 115 -8.80 -3.99 -30.13
C GLY A 115 -7.27 -3.80 -30.22
N ALA A 116 -6.82 -2.64 -30.71
CA ALA A 116 -5.43 -2.27 -30.86
C ALA A 116 -5.09 -1.06 -29.97
N THR A 117 -3.80 -0.81 -29.79
CA THR A 117 -3.22 0.41 -29.24
C THR A 117 -1.88 0.65 -29.94
N TYR A 118 -1.15 1.68 -29.55
CA TYR A 118 0.15 1.97 -30.13
C TYR A 118 1.22 2.24 -29.08
N GLN A 119 2.47 1.98 -29.46
CA GLN A 119 3.67 2.31 -28.69
C GLN A 119 4.60 3.16 -29.56
N LEU A 120 5.22 4.16 -28.93
CA LEU A 120 6.16 5.05 -29.60
C LEU A 120 7.55 4.44 -29.59
N ARG A 121 8.15 4.29 -30.78
CA ARG A 121 9.57 4.04 -30.96
C ARG A 121 10.25 5.30 -31.49
N PRO A 122 11.58 5.43 -31.37
CA PRO A 122 12.28 6.64 -31.81
C PRO A 122 12.02 7.02 -33.28
N GLU A 123 11.77 6.06 -34.17
CA GLU A 123 11.66 6.29 -35.62
C GLU A 123 10.29 5.96 -36.22
N TYR A 124 9.41 5.28 -35.47
CA TYR A 124 8.12 4.81 -35.95
C TYR A 124 7.13 4.56 -34.81
N ILE A 125 5.88 4.33 -35.17
CA ILE A 125 4.82 3.95 -34.24
C ILE A 125 4.53 2.46 -34.41
N GLU A 126 4.66 1.70 -33.34
CA GLU A 126 4.25 0.29 -33.29
C GLU A 126 2.76 0.21 -32.99
N VAL A 127 2.00 -0.47 -33.84
CA VAL A 127 0.60 -0.80 -33.57
C VAL A 127 0.55 -2.22 -33.03
N ILE A 128 0.09 -2.35 -31.80
CA ILE A 128 0.12 -3.58 -31.01
C ILE A 128 -1.28 -3.92 -30.50
N PRO A 129 -1.58 -5.18 -30.18
CA PRO A 129 -2.87 -5.54 -29.62
C PRO A 129 -3.11 -4.81 -28.30
N LEU A 130 -4.36 -4.41 -28.02
CA LEU A 130 -4.70 -3.73 -26.75
C LEU A 130 -4.38 -4.59 -25.51
N ARG A 131 -4.35 -5.93 -25.65
CA ARG A 131 -3.90 -6.82 -24.58
C ARG A 131 -2.37 -6.97 -24.50
N ALA A 132 -1.60 -6.67 -25.54
CA ALA A 132 -0.13 -6.78 -25.53
C ALA A 132 0.53 -5.71 -24.64
N VAL A 133 -0.03 -4.50 -24.56
CA VAL A 133 0.38 -3.48 -23.56
C VAL A 133 0.18 -3.97 -22.13
N ARG A 134 -0.72 -4.94 -21.91
CA ARG A 134 -0.88 -5.59 -20.61
C ARG A 134 0.03 -6.80 -20.40
N ALA A 135 0.69 -7.30 -21.46
CA ALA A 135 1.52 -8.50 -21.43
C ALA A 135 3.03 -8.19 -21.39
N ASP A 136 3.49 -7.13 -22.06
CA ASP A 136 4.91 -6.71 -22.06
C ASP A 136 5.30 -5.81 -20.89
N VAL A 137 4.32 -5.37 -20.10
CA VAL A 137 4.54 -5.26 -18.66
C VAL A 137 4.39 -6.67 -18.12
N ALA A 138 5.44 -7.51 -18.26
CA ALA A 138 5.61 -8.63 -17.34
C ALA A 138 5.27 -8.06 -15.96
N PRO A 139 4.26 -8.57 -15.23
CA PRO A 139 3.80 -7.91 -14.02
C PRO A 139 5.03 -7.86 -13.12
N ALA A 140 5.66 -6.69 -13.02
CA ALA A 140 6.71 -6.43 -12.06
C ALA A 140 6.06 -6.86 -10.76
N LYS A 141 6.45 -8.04 -10.24
CA LYS A 141 5.66 -8.88 -9.32
C LYS A 141 4.79 -7.95 -8.53
N LYS A 142 3.50 -7.78 -8.89
CA LYS A 142 2.69 -6.73 -8.28
C LYS A 142 2.80 -7.03 -6.79
N GLY A 143 3.51 -6.15 -6.08
CA GLY A 143 3.81 -6.38 -4.67
C GLY A 143 2.49 -6.70 -3.98
N ASP A 144 2.53 -7.54 -2.93
CA ASP A 144 1.31 -7.87 -2.20
C ASP A 144 0.56 -6.54 -1.95
N PRO A 145 -0.69 -6.37 -2.42
CA PRO A 145 -1.38 -5.07 -2.32
C PRO A 145 -1.45 -4.60 -0.87
N VAL A 146 -1.45 -5.52 0.08
CA VAL A 146 -1.39 -5.22 1.51
C VAL A 146 -0.01 -4.69 1.92
N GLU A 147 1.09 -5.22 1.36
CA GLU A 147 2.43 -4.71 1.62
C GLU A 147 2.62 -3.29 1.09
N GLN A 148 2.06 -2.99 -0.08
CA GLN A 148 2.05 -1.63 -0.63
C GLN A 148 1.28 -0.68 0.30
N LEU A 149 0.05 -1.06 0.69
CA LEU A 149 -0.77 -0.29 1.63
C LEU A 149 -0.04 -0.02 2.95
N LEU A 150 0.57 -1.04 3.55
CA LEU A 150 1.27 -0.91 4.84
C LEU A 150 2.54 -0.08 4.71
N THR A 151 3.23 -0.15 3.57
CA THR A 151 4.37 0.71 3.28
C THR A 151 3.94 2.17 3.19
N THR A 152 2.88 2.46 2.42
CA THR A 152 2.29 3.81 2.34
C THR A 152 1.88 4.35 3.71
N LEU A 153 1.24 3.52 4.55
CA LEU A 153 0.87 3.93 5.91
C LEU A 153 2.09 4.29 6.78
N ALA A 154 3.17 3.52 6.70
CA ALA A 154 4.33 3.69 7.57
C ALA A 154 5.28 4.81 7.11
N SER A 155 5.55 4.93 5.80
CA SER A 155 6.61 5.82 5.28
C SER A 155 6.10 7.13 4.71
N THR A 156 4.82 7.26 4.39
CA THR A 156 4.31 8.48 3.75
C THR A 156 3.97 9.51 4.81
N GLU A 157 4.63 10.67 4.74
CA GLU A 157 4.29 11.82 5.57
C GLU A 157 2.96 12.45 5.12
N VAL A 158 2.17 12.88 6.09
CA VAL A 158 0.89 13.53 5.81
C VAL A 158 1.10 15.00 5.50
N ASP A 159 0.60 15.40 4.34
CA ASP A 159 0.50 16.80 3.95
C ASP A 159 -0.98 17.18 3.75
N LEU A 160 -1.46 18.08 4.59
CA LEU A 160 -2.85 18.51 4.64
C LEU A 160 -3.16 19.71 3.76
N GLU A 161 -2.18 20.27 3.02
CA GLU A 161 -2.41 21.42 2.12
C GLU A 161 -3.14 22.61 2.80
N ASN A 162 -2.80 22.88 4.05
CA ASN A 162 -3.42 23.90 4.91
C ASN A 162 -4.89 23.64 5.32
N LYS A 163 -5.43 22.43 5.15
CA LYS A 163 -6.76 22.08 5.65
C LYS A 163 -6.81 22.05 7.17
N ASN A 164 -7.84 22.65 7.75
CA ASN A 164 -8.11 22.57 9.17
C ASN A 164 -8.80 21.23 9.50
N LEU A 165 -8.11 20.38 10.25
CA LEU A 165 -8.64 19.08 10.67
C LEU A 165 -9.94 19.20 11.46
N ASN A 166 -10.03 20.18 12.35
CA ASN A 166 -11.17 20.32 13.27
C ASN A 166 -12.44 20.83 12.56
N GLU A 167 -12.33 21.30 11.32
CA GLU A 167 -13.46 21.77 10.52
C GLU A 167 -13.95 20.74 9.51
N THR A 168 -13.10 19.77 9.16
CA THR A 168 -13.35 18.77 8.12
C THR A 168 -13.99 17.51 8.72
N PRO A 169 -15.18 17.08 8.27
CA PRO A 169 -15.79 15.82 8.70
C PRO A 169 -14.90 14.60 8.39
N LEU A 170 -15.03 13.54 9.19
CA LEU A 170 -14.25 12.31 9.01
C LEU A 170 -14.33 11.76 7.58
N PHE A 171 -15.52 11.73 6.97
CA PHE A 171 -15.69 11.22 5.61
C PHE A 171 -14.94 12.03 4.55
N GLU A 172 -14.98 13.36 4.61
CA GLU A 172 -14.26 14.23 3.67
C GLU A 172 -12.75 14.05 3.80
N MET A 173 -12.27 13.93 5.03
CA MET A 173 -10.86 13.69 5.32
C MET A 173 -10.40 12.33 4.79
N LEU A 174 -11.14 11.24 5.04
CA LEU A 174 -10.84 9.93 4.48
C LEU A 174 -10.90 9.95 2.93
N GLY A 175 -11.84 10.69 2.35
CA GLY A 175 -11.93 10.89 0.90
C GLY A 175 -10.72 11.63 0.32
N PHE A 176 -10.20 12.62 1.04
CA PHE A 176 -8.96 13.32 0.68
C PHE A 176 -7.75 12.38 0.73
N LEU A 177 -7.57 11.66 1.84
CA LEU A 177 -6.48 10.70 2.01
C LEU A 177 -6.55 9.57 0.96
N SER A 178 -7.75 9.11 0.64
CA SER A 178 -8.00 8.11 -0.39
C SER A 178 -7.48 8.57 -1.76
N LYS A 179 -7.85 9.79 -2.18
CA LYS A 179 -7.42 10.36 -3.46
C LYS A 179 -5.92 10.64 -3.49
N LYS A 180 -5.38 11.24 -2.42
CA LYS A 180 -3.97 11.65 -2.35
C LYS A 180 -3.00 10.46 -2.32
N TYR A 181 -3.36 9.40 -1.59
CA TYR A 181 -2.47 8.25 -1.34
C TYR A 181 -2.92 6.96 -2.02
N SER A 182 -3.97 6.99 -2.85
CA SER A 182 -4.56 5.82 -3.51
C SER A 182 -4.95 4.69 -2.54
N LEU A 183 -5.44 5.07 -1.35
CA LEU A 183 -5.90 4.14 -0.33
C LEU A 183 -7.41 3.96 -0.38
N VAL A 184 -7.88 2.76 -0.05
CA VAL A 184 -9.32 2.48 0.06
C VAL A 184 -9.69 2.42 1.54
N PHE A 185 -10.63 3.28 1.94
CA PHE A 185 -11.18 3.32 3.28
C PHE A 185 -12.61 2.78 3.28
N ALA A 186 -12.96 2.00 4.29
CA ALA A 186 -14.33 1.56 4.57
C ALA A 186 -14.68 1.92 6.01
N VAL A 187 -15.88 2.43 6.26
CA VAL A 187 -16.34 2.72 7.63
C VAL A 187 -17.37 1.69 8.01
N ASN A 188 -17.14 0.95 9.10
CA ASN A 188 -18.07 -0.06 9.60
C ASN A 188 -19.18 0.58 10.43
N GLU A 189 -20.15 1.19 9.74
CA GLU A 189 -21.29 1.86 10.38
C GLU A 189 -22.09 0.94 11.30
N SER A 190 -22.20 -0.35 10.96
CA SER A 190 -22.92 -1.32 11.80
C SER A 190 -22.30 -1.46 13.19
N ALA A 191 -20.96 -1.47 13.28
CA ALA A 191 -20.25 -1.54 14.55
C ALA A 191 -20.40 -0.22 15.35
N PHE A 192 -20.33 0.94 14.69
CA PHE A 192 -20.54 2.24 15.36
C PHE A 192 -21.96 2.41 15.88
N ASN A 193 -22.96 2.01 15.09
CA ASN A 193 -24.37 2.05 15.50
C ASN A 193 -24.62 1.15 16.72
N ALA A 194 -23.99 -0.02 16.80
CA ALA A 194 -24.07 -0.91 17.95
C ALA A 194 -23.48 -0.31 19.24
N GLU A 195 -22.54 0.63 19.13
CA GLU A 195 -21.95 1.36 20.26
C GLU A 195 -22.65 2.71 20.55
N GLY A 196 -23.74 3.03 19.84
CA GLY A 196 -24.51 4.25 20.06
C GLY A 196 -23.88 5.51 19.44
N PHE A 197 -23.03 5.35 18.42
CA PHE A 197 -22.43 6.46 17.67
C PHE A 197 -22.97 6.52 16.24
N PRO A 198 -24.25 6.89 16.03
CA PRO A 198 -24.78 7.07 14.69
C PRO A 198 -24.07 8.24 13.98
N ASN A 199 -23.96 8.16 12.65
CA ASN A 199 -23.43 9.23 11.79
C ASN A 199 -21.95 9.60 12.03
N ILE A 200 -21.10 8.63 12.40
CA ILE A 200 -19.66 8.85 12.61
C ILE A 200 -18.94 9.55 11.44
N ARG A 201 -19.48 9.41 10.21
CA ARG A 201 -18.95 10.04 8.99
C ARG A 201 -18.96 11.56 9.03
N ASP A 202 -19.96 12.16 9.68
CA ASP A 202 -20.20 13.60 9.70
C ASP A 202 -19.56 14.28 10.94
N VAL A 203 -19.03 13.49 11.87
CA VAL A 203 -18.41 14.00 13.09
C VAL A 203 -17.04 14.60 12.76
N LYS A 204 -16.79 15.77 13.32
CA LYS A 204 -15.51 16.48 13.19
C LYS A 204 -14.55 16.05 14.31
N PRO A 205 -13.26 15.85 13.99
CA PRO A 205 -12.31 15.42 14.99
C PRO A 205 -12.00 16.57 15.95
N THR A 206 -11.69 16.25 17.20
CA THR A 206 -11.25 17.22 18.21
C THR A 206 -9.79 16.98 18.53
N VAL A 207 -8.90 17.49 17.68
CA VAL A 207 -7.45 17.30 17.82
C VAL A 207 -6.79 18.62 18.25
N ILE A 208 -5.83 18.54 19.17
CA ILE A 208 -5.00 19.67 19.57
C ILE A 208 -4.01 19.95 18.43
N THR A 209 -4.19 21.06 17.73
CA THR A 209 -3.65 21.33 16.38
C THR A 209 -2.17 21.77 16.35
N THR A 210 -1.39 21.61 17.42
CA THR A 210 -0.19 22.42 17.61
C THR A 210 1.02 22.12 16.71
N ALA A 211 1.11 20.97 16.02
CA ALA A 211 1.93 20.78 14.81
C ALA A 211 1.85 19.32 14.32
N LEU A 212 1.40 19.09 13.09
CA LEU A 212 1.29 17.74 12.50
C LEU A 212 2.30 17.48 11.39
N ARG A 213 3.31 18.34 11.23
CA ARG A 213 4.34 18.16 10.20
C ARG A 213 5.26 17.01 10.57
N GLY A 214 5.64 16.20 9.57
CA GLY A 214 6.54 15.06 9.74
C GLY A 214 5.91 13.82 10.38
N GLN A 215 4.59 13.80 10.58
CA GLN A 215 3.91 12.58 11.04
C GLN A 215 3.67 11.64 9.87
N SER A 216 3.89 10.34 10.11
CA SER A 216 3.48 9.30 9.16
C SER A 216 1.96 9.22 9.04
N LEU A 217 1.47 8.70 7.93
CA LEU A 217 0.04 8.49 7.72
C LEU A 217 -0.58 7.57 8.77
N HIS A 218 0.17 6.59 9.26
CA HIS A 218 -0.21 5.78 10.42
C HIS A 218 -0.44 6.62 11.68
N GLN A 219 0.54 7.43 12.07
CA GLN A 219 0.45 8.27 13.27
C GLN A 219 -0.71 9.27 13.17
N HIS A 220 -0.85 9.89 12.00
CA HIS A 220 -1.92 10.82 11.72
C HIS A 220 -3.32 10.18 11.84
N LEU A 221 -3.54 9.03 11.19
CA LEU A 221 -4.80 8.30 11.29
C LEU A 221 -5.08 7.86 12.72
N SER A 222 -4.09 7.32 13.43
CA SER A 222 -4.24 6.90 14.83
C SER A 222 -4.69 8.04 15.73
N MET A 223 -4.04 9.21 15.61
CA MET A 223 -4.38 10.41 16.39
C MET A 223 -5.81 10.90 16.11
N ILE A 224 -6.23 10.92 14.84
CA ILE A 224 -7.58 11.37 14.49
C ILE A 224 -8.63 10.38 14.99
N LEU A 225 -8.43 9.08 14.74
CA LEU A 225 -9.38 8.03 15.13
C LEU A 225 -9.51 7.90 16.64
N GLU A 226 -8.45 8.18 17.39
CA GLU A 226 -8.49 8.24 18.84
C GLU A 226 -9.48 9.30 19.35
N SER A 227 -9.57 10.46 18.69
CA SER A 227 -10.56 11.51 19.01
C SER A 227 -12.02 11.09 18.79
N PHE A 228 -12.25 9.92 18.18
CA PHE A 228 -13.55 9.29 17.97
C PHE A 228 -13.76 8.02 18.80
N GLY A 229 -12.79 7.57 19.60
CA GLY A 229 -12.84 6.24 20.22
C GLY A 229 -12.83 5.12 19.17
N ALA A 230 -12.23 5.40 18.02
CA ALA A 230 -12.12 4.51 16.88
C ALA A 230 -10.68 4.06 16.67
N THR A 231 -10.51 3.01 15.87
CA THR A 231 -9.23 2.58 15.33
C THR A 231 -9.48 2.03 13.92
N TYR A 232 -8.48 1.44 13.30
CA TYR A 232 -8.62 0.83 11.99
C TYR A 232 -8.10 -0.60 11.97
N LEU A 233 -8.70 -1.41 11.10
CA LEU A 233 -8.27 -2.76 10.78
C LEU A 233 -7.87 -2.82 9.30
N VAL A 234 -6.82 -3.55 8.98
CA VAL A 234 -6.41 -3.82 7.59
C VAL A 234 -7.02 -5.16 7.17
N LYS A 235 -7.92 -5.14 6.18
CA LYS A 235 -8.58 -6.34 5.63
C LYS A 235 -8.65 -6.26 4.11
N ASN A 236 -8.19 -7.31 3.42
CA ASN A 236 -8.30 -7.44 1.96
C ASN A 236 -7.78 -6.21 1.17
N GLY A 237 -6.72 -5.55 1.65
CA GLY A 237 -6.18 -4.33 1.02
C GLY A 237 -7.02 -3.07 1.24
N VAL A 238 -7.95 -3.09 2.19
CA VAL A 238 -8.80 -1.97 2.59
C VAL A 238 -8.51 -1.62 4.06
N ILE A 239 -8.55 -0.32 4.37
CA ILE A 239 -8.48 0.21 5.73
C ILE A 239 -9.91 0.35 6.25
N GLU A 240 -10.32 -0.55 7.13
CA GLU A 240 -11.65 -0.56 7.74
C GLU A 240 -11.62 0.23 9.06
N ILE A 241 -12.30 1.36 9.13
CA ILE A 241 -12.48 2.17 10.34
C ILE A 241 -13.57 1.53 11.21
N VAL A 242 -13.21 1.21 12.46
CA VAL A 242 -14.07 0.50 13.41
C VAL A 242 -13.98 1.14 14.81
N PRO A 243 -14.99 0.95 15.68
CA PRO A 243 -14.86 1.27 17.09
C PRO A 243 -13.76 0.46 17.78
N VAL A 244 -13.15 1.01 18.84
CA VAL A 244 -12.09 0.32 19.60
C VAL A 244 -12.55 -1.00 20.21
N ARG A 245 -13.78 -1.08 20.75
CA ARG A 245 -14.26 -2.34 21.36
C ARG A 245 -14.47 -3.42 20.29
N HIS A 246 -14.98 -3.05 19.11
CA HIS A 246 -15.06 -3.97 17.98
C HIS A 246 -13.68 -4.49 17.57
N ALA A 247 -12.68 -3.61 17.46
CA ALA A 247 -11.31 -3.99 17.15
C ALA A 247 -10.71 -4.94 18.20
N ALA A 248 -10.97 -4.68 19.49
CA ALA A 248 -10.54 -5.54 20.60
C ALA A 248 -11.08 -6.97 20.46
N VAL A 249 -12.36 -7.12 20.12
CA VAL A 249 -12.99 -8.44 19.90
C VAL A 249 -12.36 -9.16 18.70
N VAL A 250 -12.19 -8.47 17.57
CA VAL A 250 -11.61 -9.05 16.35
C VAL A 250 -10.15 -9.47 16.56
N ALA A 251 -9.37 -8.64 17.24
CA ALA A 251 -7.95 -8.89 17.52
C ALA A 251 -7.71 -9.79 18.75
N LYS A 252 -8.76 -10.16 19.49
CA LYS A 252 -8.66 -10.82 20.81
C LYS A 252 -7.73 -10.06 21.77
N SER A 253 -7.76 -8.74 21.69
CA SER A 253 -6.97 -7.84 22.53
C SER A 253 -7.77 -7.43 23.77
N PRO A 254 -7.16 -7.39 24.96
CA PRO A 254 -7.81 -6.84 26.14
C PRO A 254 -8.00 -5.32 26.02
N LEU A 255 -9.14 -4.83 26.49
CA LEU A 255 -9.37 -3.40 26.68
C LEU A 255 -8.67 -2.92 27.95
N ASP A 256 -8.09 -1.72 27.90
CA ASP A 256 -7.61 -1.04 29.08
C ASP A 256 -8.80 -0.41 29.83
N THR A 257 -9.15 -1.01 30.97
CA THR A 257 -10.24 -0.53 31.83
C THR A 257 -9.77 0.52 32.84
N SER A 258 -8.46 0.68 33.04
CA SER A 258 -7.91 1.62 34.01
C SER A 258 -8.12 3.08 33.58
N ALA A 259 -8.17 3.34 32.27
CA ALA A 259 -8.41 4.68 31.73
C ALA A 259 -9.87 5.17 31.92
N ILE A 260 -10.81 4.28 32.25
CA ILE A 260 -12.24 4.63 32.34
C ILE A 260 -12.56 5.30 33.68
N SER A 261 -11.84 4.96 34.76
CA SER A 261 -12.20 5.36 36.12
C SER A 261 -12.00 6.85 36.42
N ASP A 262 -11.10 7.53 35.71
CA ASP A 262 -10.57 8.81 36.21
C ASP A 262 -11.10 10.06 35.47
N ASN A 263 -11.75 9.93 34.31
CA ASN A 263 -12.20 11.12 33.56
C ASN A 263 -13.26 10.89 32.46
N GLY A 264 -14.09 9.83 32.57
CA GLY A 264 -14.97 9.46 31.46
C GLY A 264 -14.17 9.04 30.22
N GLY A 265 -13.00 8.42 30.46
CA GLY A 265 -12.06 8.04 29.42
C GLY A 265 -12.68 7.09 28.41
N ARG A 266 -12.35 7.32 27.15
CA ARG A 266 -12.78 6.45 26.05
C ARG A 266 -12.06 5.09 26.16
N PRO A 267 -12.72 3.98 25.78
CA PRO A 267 -12.07 2.68 25.76
C PRO A 267 -10.83 2.73 24.86
N ARG A 268 -9.70 2.24 25.37
CA ARG A 268 -8.45 2.09 24.62
C ARG A 268 -8.04 0.62 24.60
N LEU A 269 -7.32 0.22 23.56
CA LEU A 269 -6.65 -1.08 23.56
C LEU A 269 -5.48 -1.03 24.53
N LYS A 270 -5.25 -2.13 25.26
CA LYS A 270 -4.11 -2.24 26.17
C LYS A 270 -2.77 -2.26 25.40
N GLU A 271 -2.79 -2.81 24.19
CA GLU A 271 -1.66 -2.83 23.27
C GLU A 271 -2.11 -2.33 21.89
N PRO A 272 -1.29 -1.55 21.16
CA PRO A 272 -1.64 -1.12 19.82
C PRO A 272 -1.72 -2.30 18.84
N LEU A 273 -2.57 -2.18 17.81
CA LEU A 273 -2.67 -3.19 16.76
C LEU A 273 -1.60 -2.99 15.70
N VAL A 274 -0.77 -4.01 15.53
CA VAL A 274 0.32 -4.07 14.57
C VAL A 274 -0.17 -4.69 13.27
N SER A 275 0.15 -4.03 12.16
CA SER A 275 -0.04 -4.54 10.81
C SER A 275 1.24 -4.34 10.02
N MET A 276 1.93 -5.43 9.68
CA MET A 276 3.22 -5.39 9.00
C MET A 276 3.43 -6.66 8.16
N VAL A 277 4.07 -6.49 7.00
CA VAL A 277 4.59 -7.59 6.17
C VAL A 277 6.11 -7.51 6.18
N VAL A 278 6.74 -8.62 6.51
CA VAL A 278 8.19 -8.78 6.62
C VAL A 278 8.60 -10.00 5.82
N LYS A 279 9.56 -9.81 4.91
CA LYS A 279 10.13 -10.88 4.08
C LYS A 279 11.64 -10.85 4.22
N GLU A 280 12.20 -11.92 4.79
CA GLU A 280 13.63 -12.18 4.89
C GLU A 280 14.44 -11.03 5.49
N LYS A 281 13.92 -10.38 6.55
CA LYS A 281 14.66 -9.31 7.27
C LYS A 281 15.19 -9.82 8.60
N ALA A 282 16.33 -9.32 9.05
CA ALA A 282 16.86 -9.65 10.36
C ALA A 282 15.84 -9.30 11.47
N LEU A 283 15.76 -10.13 12.52
CA LEU A 283 14.87 -9.88 13.65
C LEU A 283 15.13 -8.50 14.27
N ASN A 284 16.39 -8.14 14.50
CA ASN A 284 16.75 -6.85 15.11
C ASN A 284 16.18 -5.65 14.35
N ASP A 285 16.34 -5.62 13.02
CA ASP A 285 15.85 -4.54 12.17
C ASP A 285 14.32 -4.51 12.13
N THR A 286 13.71 -5.71 12.12
CA THR A 286 12.25 -5.85 12.10
C THR A 286 11.63 -5.33 13.39
N VAL A 287 12.19 -5.70 14.53
CA VAL A 287 11.73 -5.27 15.85
C VAL A 287 12.00 -3.79 16.08
N ALA A 288 13.15 -3.26 15.63
CA ALA A 288 13.45 -1.83 15.68
C ALA A 288 12.42 -1.02 14.88
N ARG A 289 12.10 -1.46 13.66
CA ARG A 289 11.06 -0.83 12.83
C ARG A 289 9.68 -0.89 13.49
N LEU A 290 9.33 -2.03 14.11
CA LEU A 290 8.07 -2.18 14.84
C LEU A 290 8.02 -1.20 16.03
N ALA A 291 9.10 -1.12 16.81
CA ALA A 291 9.23 -0.22 17.95
C ALA A 291 9.05 1.24 17.55
N GLU A 292 9.71 1.68 16.48
CA GLU A 292 9.59 3.04 15.94
C GLU A 292 8.19 3.33 15.42
N THR A 293 7.58 2.41 14.66
CA THR A 293 6.28 2.64 14.01
C THR A 293 5.14 2.77 15.04
N TYR A 294 5.19 1.97 16.12
CA TYR A 294 4.11 1.84 17.10
C TYR A 294 4.44 2.45 18.48
N ASP A 295 5.52 3.24 18.56
CA ASP A 295 6.00 3.88 19.79
C ASP A 295 6.15 2.89 20.97
N LEU A 296 6.85 1.77 20.72
CA LEU A 296 7.09 0.73 21.72
C LEU A 296 8.53 0.77 22.21
N THR A 297 8.74 0.48 23.49
CA THR A 297 10.08 0.23 24.01
C THR A 297 10.41 -1.25 23.93
N VAL A 298 11.22 -1.63 22.94
CA VAL A 298 11.69 -3.01 22.77
C VAL A 298 13.21 -3.07 22.92
N VAL A 299 13.69 -3.99 23.76
CA VAL A 299 15.11 -4.21 24.01
C VAL A 299 15.47 -5.63 23.61
N VAL A 300 16.43 -5.76 22.70
CA VAL A 300 17.01 -7.06 22.34
C VAL A 300 18.25 -7.29 23.20
N SER A 301 18.17 -8.29 24.07
CA SER A 301 19.24 -8.66 25.00
C SER A 301 20.49 -9.17 24.24
N PRO A 302 21.72 -8.86 24.72
CA PRO A 302 22.94 -9.45 24.19
C PRO A 302 22.97 -10.98 24.26
N GLN A 303 22.29 -11.57 25.25
CA GLN A 303 22.16 -13.02 25.44
C GLN A 303 21.37 -13.69 24.30
N ALA A 304 20.66 -12.93 23.46
CA ALA A 304 20.07 -13.44 22.22
C ALA A 304 21.13 -13.87 21.20
N GLY A 305 22.40 -13.49 21.38
CA GLY A 305 23.53 -13.97 20.56
C GLY A 305 23.32 -13.71 19.06
N GLU A 306 23.58 -14.74 18.24
CA GLU A 306 23.41 -14.69 16.79
C GLU A 306 21.94 -14.79 16.35
N ALA A 307 21.05 -15.29 17.22
CA ALA A 307 19.65 -15.51 16.88
C ALA A 307 18.91 -14.22 16.50
N ARG A 308 19.36 -13.06 17.01
CA ARG A 308 18.80 -11.74 16.65
C ARG A 308 19.05 -11.30 15.20
N PHE A 309 19.98 -11.98 14.49
CA PHE A 309 20.28 -11.71 13.08
C PHE A 309 19.59 -12.71 12.15
N LEU A 310 18.91 -13.72 12.69
CA LEU A 310 18.17 -14.68 11.86
C LEU A 310 17.07 -13.94 11.07
N PRO A 311 16.87 -14.31 9.79
CA PRO A 311 15.83 -13.70 8.98
C PRO A 311 14.46 -14.16 9.46
N VAL A 312 13.53 -13.22 9.59
CA VAL A 312 12.13 -13.49 9.93
C VAL A 312 11.23 -13.22 8.73
N ASN A 313 10.19 -14.04 8.63
CA ASN A 313 9.14 -13.95 7.62
C ASN A 313 7.81 -13.91 8.33
N ALA A 314 7.11 -12.78 8.26
CA ALA A 314 5.86 -12.60 8.99
C ALA A 314 4.88 -11.71 8.22
N ARG A 315 3.61 -12.13 8.23
CA ARG A 315 2.48 -11.31 7.81
C ARG A 315 1.57 -11.13 9.02
N LEU A 316 1.73 -10.00 9.69
CA LEU A 316 0.97 -9.61 10.86
C LEU A 316 -0.12 -8.65 10.41
N LEU A 317 -1.38 -8.98 10.65
CA LEU A 317 -2.51 -8.11 10.31
C LEU A 317 -3.39 -7.98 11.54
N ASN A 318 -3.50 -6.76 12.07
CA ASN A 318 -4.31 -6.44 13.25
C ASN A 318 -3.94 -7.28 14.49
N ALA A 319 -2.66 -7.62 14.63
CA ALA A 319 -2.18 -8.39 15.76
C ALA A 319 -1.85 -7.45 16.94
N PRO A 320 -2.26 -7.76 18.19
CA PRO A 320 -1.78 -7.03 19.36
C PRO A 320 -0.24 -6.98 19.40
N ALA A 321 0.33 -5.83 19.76
CA ALA A 321 1.78 -5.63 19.69
C ALA A 321 2.59 -6.66 20.50
N ASP A 322 2.12 -7.04 21.68
CA ASP A 322 2.74 -8.07 22.51
C ASP A 322 2.84 -9.42 21.78
N ARG A 323 1.74 -9.85 21.14
CA ARG A 323 1.67 -11.09 20.34
C ARG A 323 2.48 -11.00 19.07
N ALA A 324 2.49 -9.84 18.41
CA ALA A 324 3.33 -9.61 17.24
C ALA A 324 4.83 -9.82 17.58
N ILE A 325 5.31 -9.20 18.67
CA ILE A 325 6.70 -9.34 19.11
C ILE A 325 7.00 -10.78 19.54
N GLU A 326 6.09 -11.43 20.27
CA GLU A 326 6.21 -12.83 20.68
C GLU A 326 6.34 -13.77 19.47
N LEU A 327 5.47 -13.62 18.47
CA LEU A 327 5.50 -14.43 17.24
C LEU A 327 6.81 -14.25 16.46
N LEU A 328 7.33 -13.02 16.38
CA LEU A 328 8.61 -12.74 15.73
C LEU A 328 9.78 -13.38 16.50
N ALA A 329 9.80 -13.26 17.83
CA ALA A 329 10.84 -13.85 18.67
C ALA A 329 10.86 -15.39 18.59
N ILE A 330 9.69 -16.03 18.52
CA ILE A 330 9.57 -17.49 18.41
C ILE A 330 10.25 -18.03 17.15
N GLN A 331 10.23 -17.30 16.02
CA GLN A 331 10.89 -17.73 14.77
C GLN A 331 12.42 -17.83 14.92
N CYS A 332 13.00 -17.10 15.86
CA CYS A 332 14.43 -17.08 16.13
C CYS A 332 14.79 -17.85 17.40
N ASP A 333 13.90 -18.69 17.92
CA ASP A 333 14.08 -19.45 19.16
C ASP A 333 14.25 -18.60 20.44
N LEU A 334 13.80 -17.35 20.41
CA LEU A 334 13.87 -16.42 21.53
C LEU A 334 12.57 -16.40 22.35
N ARG A 335 12.59 -15.64 23.45
CA ARG A 335 11.45 -15.39 24.33
C ARG A 335 11.32 -13.91 24.63
N VAL A 336 10.07 -13.48 24.86
CA VAL A 336 9.74 -12.11 25.24
C VAL A 336 9.36 -12.08 26.71
N VAL A 337 10.02 -11.23 27.49
CA VAL A 337 9.71 -10.97 28.90
C VAL A 337 9.25 -9.52 29.03
N ARG A 338 8.04 -9.31 29.55
CA ARG A 338 7.51 -7.96 29.78
C ARG A 338 7.95 -7.43 31.14
N LYS A 339 8.61 -6.26 31.16
CA LYS A 339 8.99 -5.52 32.38
C LYS A 339 8.37 -4.12 32.33
N GLY A 340 7.15 -3.98 32.86
CA GLY A 340 6.38 -2.74 32.76
C GLY A 340 5.91 -2.47 31.33
N SER A 341 6.30 -1.32 30.78
CA SER A 341 6.08 -0.93 29.38
C SER A 341 7.14 -1.47 28.41
N VAL A 342 8.23 -2.09 28.93
CA VAL A 342 9.35 -2.57 28.12
C VAL A 342 9.17 -4.03 27.74
N TYR A 343 9.39 -4.34 26.47
CA TYR A 343 9.49 -5.71 25.94
C TYR A 343 10.95 -6.13 25.85
N LEU A 344 11.38 -7.10 26.64
CA LEU A 344 12.74 -7.66 26.59
C LEU A 344 12.72 -8.94 25.76
N ILE A 345 13.42 -8.97 24.62
CA ILE A 345 13.65 -10.17 23.81
C ILE A 345 14.97 -10.79 24.23
N THR A 346 14.97 -12.04 24.71
CA THR A 346 16.17 -12.75 25.18
C THR A 346 16.12 -14.26 24.89
N SER A 347 17.21 -14.99 25.19
CA SER A 347 17.27 -16.44 25.10
C SER A 347 16.26 -17.11 26.04
N LYS A 348 15.93 -18.37 25.77
CA LYS A 348 15.00 -19.14 26.59
C LYS A 348 15.50 -19.32 28.03
N GLU A 349 16.80 -19.55 28.19
CA GLU A 349 17.45 -19.79 29.48
C GLU A 349 17.32 -18.54 30.36
N GLN A 350 17.72 -17.37 29.84
CA GLN A 350 17.60 -16.12 30.59
C GLN A 350 16.14 -15.75 30.85
N ALA A 351 15.23 -16.02 29.92
CA ALA A 351 13.81 -15.79 30.16
C ALA A 351 13.30 -16.64 31.33
N ASN A 352 13.66 -17.93 31.39
CA ASN A 352 13.28 -18.84 32.48
C ASN A 352 13.86 -18.41 33.84
N GLU A 353 15.10 -17.92 33.86
CA GLU A 353 15.70 -17.31 35.07
C GLU A 353 14.89 -16.10 35.55
N LEU A 354 14.56 -15.17 34.65
CA LEU A 354 13.77 -13.97 34.97
C LEU A 354 12.35 -14.33 35.44
N PHE A 355 11.75 -15.37 34.88
CA PHE A 355 10.44 -15.87 35.33
C PHE A 355 10.53 -16.49 36.72
N SER A 356 11.59 -17.25 37.01
CA SER A 356 11.80 -17.90 38.30
C SER A 356 12.05 -16.85 39.39
N GLU A 357 12.90 -15.85 39.12
CA GLU A 357 13.18 -14.71 39.99
C GLU A 357 11.90 -13.93 40.33
N LYS A 358 11.03 -13.71 39.33
CA LYS A 358 9.75 -13.03 39.56
C LYS A 358 8.83 -13.84 40.46
N LEU A 359 8.74 -15.15 40.23
CA LEU A 359 7.90 -16.05 41.01
C LEU A 359 8.40 -16.17 42.46
N GLU A 360 9.70 -16.21 42.69
CA GLU A 360 10.31 -16.17 44.02
C GLU A 360 10.01 -14.85 44.75
N ARG A 361 10.16 -13.70 44.06
CA ARG A 361 9.80 -12.39 44.63
C ARG A 361 8.33 -12.29 45.02
N GLU A 362 7.43 -12.81 44.18
CA GLU A 362 5.99 -12.83 44.49
C GLU A 362 5.69 -13.72 45.71
N ARG A 363 6.35 -14.89 45.81
CA ARG A 363 6.24 -15.76 46.99
C ARG A 363 6.72 -15.07 48.27
N GLN A 364 7.90 -14.44 48.24
CA GLN A 364 8.44 -13.69 49.37
C GLN A 364 7.51 -12.53 49.78
N LYS A 365 6.90 -11.84 48.81
CA LYS A 365 5.95 -10.76 49.09
C LYS A 365 4.70 -11.27 49.80
N ILE A 366 4.15 -12.40 49.35
CA ILE A 366 2.99 -13.03 49.99
C ILE A 366 3.33 -13.48 51.42
N GLU A 367 4.52 -14.04 51.63
CA GLU A 367 4.98 -14.46 52.97
C GLU A 367 5.15 -13.27 53.91
N LEU A 368 5.76 -12.16 53.43
CA LEU A 368 5.88 -10.92 54.20
C LEU A 368 4.51 -10.29 54.52
N GLU A 369 3.57 -10.29 53.56
CA GLU A 369 2.20 -9.81 53.81
C GLU A 369 1.46 -10.67 54.83
N ARG A 370 1.72 -11.99 54.83
CA ARG A 370 1.17 -12.92 55.83
C ARG A 370 1.74 -12.65 57.23
N LEU A 371 3.06 -12.54 57.36
CA LEU A 371 3.72 -12.22 58.63
C LEU A 371 3.27 -10.86 59.18
N ARG A 372 3.06 -9.87 58.30
CA ARG A 372 2.54 -8.55 58.68
C ARG A 372 1.09 -8.63 59.17
N LYS A 373 0.25 -9.50 58.61
CA LYS A 373 -1.12 -9.72 59.10
C LYS A 373 -1.13 -10.44 60.46
N GLU A 374 -0.23 -11.40 60.66
CA GLU A 374 -0.12 -12.15 61.92
C GLU A 374 0.40 -11.27 63.08
N SER A 375 1.31 -10.33 62.82
CA SER A 375 1.85 -9.42 63.86
C SER A 375 0.90 -8.30 64.30
N VAL A 376 -0.12 -7.97 63.51
CA VAL A 376 -1.12 -6.93 63.82
C VAL A 376 -2.38 -7.51 64.49
N ALA A 377 -2.37 -8.79 64.88
CA ALA A 377 -3.44 -9.34 65.70
C ALA A 377 -3.61 -8.46 66.95
N PRO A 378 -4.79 -7.80 67.15
CA PRO A 378 -4.97 -6.87 68.23
C PRO A 378 -4.71 -7.58 69.56
N PRO A 379 -4.04 -6.90 70.52
CA PRO A 379 -3.79 -7.49 71.82
C PRO A 379 -5.12 -7.98 72.41
N PRO A 380 -5.14 -9.15 73.06
CA PRO A 380 -6.36 -9.73 73.60
C PRO A 380 -7.08 -8.68 74.47
N PRO A 381 -8.42 -8.58 74.37
CA PRO A 381 -9.17 -7.57 75.09
C PRO A 381 -8.85 -7.67 76.57
N ALA A 382 -8.48 -6.54 77.18
CA ALA A 382 -8.12 -6.48 78.59
C ALA A 382 -9.23 -7.13 79.44
N PRO A 383 -8.88 -7.97 80.44
CA PRO A 383 -9.86 -8.62 81.29
C PRO A 383 -10.75 -7.56 81.95
N LYS A 384 -12.07 -7.64 81.73
CA LYS A 384 -13.04 -6.76 82.38
C LYS A 384 -12.96 -6.99 83.90
N LYS A 385 -12.60 -5.94 84.64
CA LYS A 385 -12.60 -5.93 86.11
C LYS A 385 -14.01 -5.75 86.66
#